data_AF-A0A813EE32-F1
#
_entry.id   AF-A0A813EE32-F1
#
_cell.length_a   1.000
_cell.length_b   1.000
_cell.length_c   1.000
_cell.angle_alpha   90.00
_cell.angle_beta   90.00
_cell.angle_gamma   90.00
#
_symmetry.space_group_name_H-M   'P 1'
#
loop_
_entity.id
_entity.type
_entity.pdbx_description
1 polymer ?
#
loop_
_entity_poly.entity_id
_entity_poly.type
_entity_poly.pdbx_seq_one_letter_code
_entity_poly.pdbx_strand_id
1 'polypeptide(L)'
;AAGFLKHDLSQIVGVLELIGGAVLLPRWRVVSDLLGKGGAEKSLRYGCWMILWALGIIVSTYKRKSFVCWSQAFLTLELLRSRGGQSAVLLGVGMLVAGTAAGLGLQAAFGMGKGKIS
;
A
#
# COMPACT_ATOMS: atom_id res chain seq x y z
N ALA A 1 4.78 -12.75 -7.89
CA ALA A 1 5.17 -12.71 -6.46
C ALA A 1 6.42 -11.84 -6.30
N ALA A 2 6.27 -10.66 -5.69
CA ALA A 2 7.32 -9.65 -5.54
C ALA A 2 8.32 -9.93 -4.40
N GLY A 3 8.58 -11.23 -4.13
CA GLY A 3 9.22 -11.72 -2.91
C GLY A 3 10.65 -12.24 -3.04
N PHE A 4 11.32 -12.07 -4.19
CA PHE A 4 12.63 -12.71 -4.44
C PHE A 4 13.76 -11.74 -4.77
N LEU A 5 13.96 -10.68 -3.98
CA LEU A 5 15.24 -9.95 -3.96
C LEU A 5 15.64 -9.63 -2.51
N LYS A 6 16.83 -10.08 -2.11
CA LYS A 6 17.50 -9.97 -0.79
C LYS A 6 17.75 -8.51 -0.35
N HIS A 7 16.70 -7.73 -0.19
CA HIS A 7 16.80 -6.36 0.31
C HIS A 7 15.77 -6.21 1.44
N ASP A 8 16.20 -5.73 2.61
CA ASP A 8 15.33 -5.62 3.81
C ASP A 8 14.03 -4.85 3.55
N LEU A 9 14.10 -3.87 2.64
CA LEU A 9 12.94 -3.11 2.19
C LEU A 9 11.89 -3.98 1.47
N SER A 10 12.32 -5.02 0.73
CA SER A 10 11.43 -5.99 0.10
C SER A 10 10.65 -6.81 1.11
N GLN A 11 11.27 -7.16 2.24
CA GLN A 11 10.62 -7.94 3.29
C GLN A 11 9.61 -7.08 4.04
N ILE A 12 9.97 -5.85 4.39
CA ILE A 12 9.07 -4.90 5.06
C ILE A 12 7.86 -4.59 4.18
N VAL A 13 8.09 -4.32 2.89
CA VAL A 13 7.02 -4.10 1.91
C VAL A 13 6.16 -5.35 1.74
N GLY A 14 6.77 -6.54 1.61
CA GLY A 14 6.04 -7.78 1.44
C GLY A 14 5.14 -8.10 2.64
N VAL A 15 5.61 -7.82 3.87
CA VAL A 15 4.81 -7.96 5.09
C VAL A 15 3.68 -6.92 5.12
N LEU A 16 3.93 -5.67 4.70
CA LEU A 16 2.90 -4.64 4.58
C LEU A 16 1.83 -4.96 3.53
N GLU A 17 2.23 -5.50 2.38
CA GLU A 17 1.30 -5.99 1.35
C GLU A 17 0.51 -7.19 1.85
N LEU A 18 1.14 -8.10 2.61
CA LEU A 18 0.47 -9.27 3.17
C LEU A 18 -0.53 -8.88 4.27
N ILE A 19 -0.19 -7.93 5.13
CA ILE A 19 -1.10 -7.37 6.15
C ILE A 19 -2.22 -6.57 5.48
N GLY A 20 -1.89 -5.72 4.50
CA GLY A 20 -2.88 -4.98 3.72
C GLY A 20 -3.86 -5.90 3.00
N GLY A 21 -3.35 -6.95 2.35
CA GLY A 21 -4.14 -7.98 1.69
C GLY A 21 -4.98 -8.82 2.66
N ALA A 22 -4.43 -9.14 3.84
CA ALA A 22 -5.15 -9.81 4.92
C ALA A 22 -6.33 -8.96 5.42
N VAL A 23 -6.12 -7.65 5.63
CA VAL A 23 -7.19 -6.72 6.04
C VAL A 23 -8.23 -6.52 4.92
N LEU A 24 -7.82 -6.64 3.65
CA LEU A 24 -8.70 -6.47 2.49
C LEU A 24 -9.59 -7.69 2.20
N LEU A 25 -9.30 -8.87 2.78
CA LEU A 25 -10.10 -10.07 2.57
C LEU A 25 -11.51 -9.85 3.14
N PRO A 26 -12.55 -9.75 2.28
CA PRO A 26 -13.91 -9.37 2.68
C PRO A 26 -14.66 -10.48 3.43
N ARG A 27 -13.93 -11.40 4.06
CA ARG A 27 -14.44 -12.58 4.78
C ARG A 27 -13.72 -12.86 6.08
N TRP A 28 -12.79 -12.01 6.52
CA TRP A 28 -12.24 -12.13 7.88
C TRP A 28 -13.27 -11.62 8.89
N ARG A 29 -14.27 -12.47 9.19
CA ARG A 29 -15.40 -12.16 10.09
C ARG A 29 -14.93 -11.52 11.39
N VAL A 30 -13.83 -12.00 11.95
CA VAL A 30 -13.20 -11.46 13.18
C VAL A 30 -12.91 -9.96 13.08
N VAL A 31 -12.33 -9.50 11.97
CA VAL A 31 -11.99 -8.08 11.77
C VAL A 31 -13.24 -7.26 11.50
N SER A 32 -14.18 -7.81 10.73
CA SER A 32 -15.46 -7.15 10.42
C SER A 32 -16.34 -6.97 11.66
N ASP A 33 -16.37 -7.97 12.55
CA ASP A 33 -17.14 -7.97 13.79
C ASP A 33 -16.53 -7.00 14.82
N LEU A 34 -15.20 -6.91 14.90
CA LEU A 34 -14.49 -5.92 15.75
C LEU A 34 -14.76 -4.46 15.34
N LEU A 35 -15.04 -4.20 14.06
CA LEU A 35 -15.31 -2.85 13.54
C LEU A 35 -16.78 -2.40 13.71
N GLY A 36 -17.66 -3.28 14.19
CA GLY A 36 -19.05 -2.97 14.51
C GLY A 36 -19.95 -2.70 13.28
N LYS A 37 -20.99 -1.86 13.44
CA LYS A 37 -21.91 -1.53 12.34
C LYS A 37 -21.16 -0.89 11.15
N GLY A 38 -21.33 -1.48 9.96
CA GLY A 38 -20.61 -1.08 8.74
C GLY A 38 -19.16 -1.55 8.70
N GLY A 39 -18.77 -2.49 9.56
CA GLY A 39 -17.38 -2.94 9.71
C GLY A 39 -16.76 -3.49 8.43
N ALA A 40 -17.53 -4.17 7.59
CA ALA A 40 -17.07 -4.64 6.28
C ALA A 40 -16.64 -3.50 5.34
N GLU A 41 -17.37 -2.38 5.36
CA GLU A 41 -17.09 -1.24 4.50
C GLU A 41 -15.94 -0.39 5.04
N LYS A 42 -15.85 -0.25 6.37
CA LYS A 42 -14.70 0.36 7.05
C LYS A 42 -13.42 -0.44 6.83
N SER A 43 -13.49 -1.77 6.98
CA SER A 43 -12.38 -2.70 6.70
C SER A 43 -11.89 -2.56 5.27
N LEU A 44 -12.80 -2.50 4.29
CA LEU A 44 -12.42 -2.30 2.90
C LEU A 44 -11.70 -0.97 2.69
N ARG A 45 -12.19 0.13 3.27
CA ARG A 45 -11.55 1.46 3.14
C ARG A 45 -10.17 1.49 3.78
N TYR A 46 -10.04 1.00 5.03
CA TYR A 46 -8.75 0.93 5.71
C TYR A 46 -7.77 0.01 5.00
N GLY A 47 -8.22 -1.14 4.51
CA GLY A 47 -7.40 -2.06 3.71
C GLY A 47 -6.89 -1.39 2.43
N CYS A 48 -7.77 -0.72 1.67
CA CYS A 48 -7.37 0.01 0.47
C CYS A 48 -6.37 1.13 0.76
N TRP A 49 -6.57 1.89 1.84
CA TRP A 49 -5.64 2.95 2.27
C TRP A 49 -4.27 2.42 2.68
N MET A 50 -4.23 1.31 3.41
CA MET A 50 -2.98 0.64 3.78
C MET A 50 -2.23 0.11 2.56
N ILE A 51 -2.94 -0.48 1.60
CA ILE A 51 -2.35 -0.94 0.33
C ILE A 51 -1.80 0.25 -0.46
N LEU A 52 -2.54 1.35 -0.58
CA LEU A 52 -2.06 2.55 -1.27
C LEU A 52 -0.83 3.15 -0.61
N TRP A 53 -0.77 3.19 0.72
CA TRP A 53 0.42 3.62 1.46
C TRP A 53 1.62 2.71 1.18
N ALA A 54 1.45 1.39 1.23
CA ALA A 54 2.49 0.42 0.91
C ALA A 54 2.98 0.56 -0.54
N LEU A 55 2.06 0.69 -1.51
CA LEU A 55 2.39 0.94 -2.92
C LEU A 55 3.15 2.26 -3.08
N GLY A 56 2.82 3.31 -2.31
CA GLY A 56 3.57 4.57 -2.30
C GLY A 56 5.03 4.36 -1.89
N ILE A 57 5.26 3.60 -0.82
CA ILE A 57 6.63 3.25 -0.39
C ILE A 57 7.36 2.49 -1.51
N ILE A 58 6.69 1.55 -2.19
CA ILE A 58 7.29 0.79 -3.30
C ILE A 58 7.68 1.70 -4.46
N VAL A 59 6.77 2.56 -4.91
CA VAL A 59 6.96 3.50 -6.02
C VAL A 59 8.11 4.45 -5.76
N SER A 60 8.36 4.80 -4.50
CA SER A 60 9.51 5.64 -4.12
C SER A 60 10.86 4.99 -4.45
N THR A 61 10.92 3.67 -4.60
CA THR A 61 12.17 2.94 -4.87
C THR A 61 12.50 2.89 -6.35
N TYR A 62 13.74 3.27 -6.70
CA TYR A 62 14.19 3.37 -8.10
C TYR A 62 14.06 2.04 -8.87
N LYS A 63 14.18 0.90 -8.18
CA LYS A 63 14.12 -0.45 -8.78
C LYS A 63 12.70 -0.99 -9.00
N ARG A 64 11.63 -0.37 -8.46
CA ARG A 64 10.27 -0.92 -8.53
C ARG A 64 9.21 -0.01 -9.13
N LYS A 65 9.57 0.74 -10.17
CA LYS A 65 8.59 1.37 -11.06
C LYS A 65 7.97 0.35 -12.03
N SER A 66 7.41 -0.73 -11.51
CA SER A 66 6.75 -1.76 -12.33
C SER A 66 5.36 -1.29 -12.75
N PHE A 67 5.00 -1.49 -14.01
CA PHE A 67 3.63 -1.27 -14.51
C PHE A 67 2.59 -1.96 -13.63
N VAL A 68 2.91 -3.14 -13.08
CA VAL A 68 2.03 -3.89 -12.18
C VAL A 68 1.68 -3.11 -10.92
N CYS A 69 2.65 -2.41 -10.32
CA CYS A 69 2.44 -1.62 -9.09
C CYS A 69 1.48 -0.45 -9.36
N TRP A 70 1.61 0.20 -10.51
CA TRP A 70 0.70 1.25 -10.94
C TRP A 70 -0.69 0.70 -11.22
N SER A 71 -0.80 -0.44 -11.90
CA SER A 71 -2.09 -1.12 -12.11
C SER A 71 -2.79 -1.44 -10.79
N GLN A 72 -2.06 -1.92 -9.78
CA GLN A 72 -2.60 -2.19 -8.45
C GLN A 72 -3.08 -0.91 -7.75
N ALA A 73 -2.33 0.19 -7.85
CA ALA A 73 -2.75 1.48 -7.29
C ALA A 73 -4.04 2.00 -7.96
N PHE A 74 -4.11 1.95 -9.30
CA PHE A 74 -5.30 2.37 -10.04
C PHE A 74 -6.53 1.53 -9.70
N LEU A 75 -6.41 0.20 -9.66
CA LEU A 75 -7.51 -0.69 -9.29
C LEU A 75 -7.97 -0.45 -7.84
N THR A 76 -7.05 -0.16 -6.92
CA THR A 76 -7.38 0.13 -5.52
C THR A 76 -8.10 1.46 -5.37
N LEU A 77 -7.69 2.49 -6.11
CA LEU A 77 -8.38 3.78 -6.16
C LEU A 77 -9.79 3.65 -6.79
N GLU A 78 -9.94 2.85 -7.85
CA GLU A 78 -11.23 2.60 -8.47
C GLU A 78 -12.18 1.80 -7.56
N LEU A 79 -11.64 0.86 -6.77
CA LEU A 79 -12.40 0.17 -5.73
C LEU A 79 -12.87 1.14 -4.64
N LEU A 80 -12.02 2.07 -4.20
CA LEU A 80 -12.40 3.14 -3.27
C LEU A 80 -13.47 4.06 -3.86
N ARG A 81 -13.34 4.41 -5.15
CA ARG A 81 -14.30 5.27 -5.85
C ARG A 81 -15.69 4.61 -5.92
N SER A 82 -15.74 3.34 -6.31
CA SER A 82 -16.98 2.60 -6.48
C SER A 82 -17.69 2.28 -5.16
N ARG A 83 -16.97 2.16 -4.04
CA ARG A 83 -17.53 1.77 -2.73
C ARG A 83 -17.65 2.91 -1.73
N GLY A 84 -16.78 3.91 -1.79
CA GLY A 84 -16.69 5.00 -0.82
C GLY A 84 -16.82 6.41 -1.41
N GLY A 85 -16.97 6.53 -2.73
CA GLY A 85 -17.10 7.81 -3.43
C GLY A 85 -15.80 8.62 -3.50
N GLN A 86 -15.91 9.86 -3.99
CA GLN A 86 -14.77 10.77 -4.22
C GLN A 86 -13.96 11.08 -2.95
N SER A 87 -14.61 11.17 -1.79
CA SER A 87 -13.92 11.46 -0.52
C SER A 87 -12.97 10.33 -0.10
N ALA A 88 -13.36 9.07 -0.31
CA ALA A 88 -12.52 7.92 -0.01
C ALA A 88 -11.30 7.82 -0.95
N VAL A 89 -11.47 8.23 -2.21
CA VAL A 89 -10.39 8.34 -3.20
C VAL A 89 -9.40 9.42 -2.81
N LEU A 90 -9.87 10.62 -2.42
CA LEU A 90 -9.00 11.72 -2.02
C LEU A 90 -8.08 11.32 -0.85
N LEU A 91 -8.65 10.65 0.16
CA LEU A 91 -7.86 10.09 1.26
C LEU A 91 -6.91 8.99 0.79
N GLY A 92 -7.34 8.13 -0.14
CA GLY A 92 -6.47 7.10 -0.75
C GLY A 92 -5.27 7.69 -1.51
N VAL A 93 -5.47 8.76 -2.27
CA VAL A 93 -4.39 9.50 -2.94
C VAL A 93 -3.46 10.11 -1.90
N GLY A 94 -4.00 10.70 -0.83
CA GLY A 94 -3.21 11.21 0.29
C GLY A 94 -2.31 10.12 0.90
N MET A 95 -2.83 8.91 1.10
CA MET A 95 -2.07 7.77 1.62
C MET A 95 -0.97 7.31 0.65
N LEU A 96 -1.24 7.31 -0.66
CA LEU A 96 -0.24 7.00 -1.68
C LEU A 96 0.92 8.01 -1.67
N VAL A 97 0.60 9.31 -1.58
CA VAL A 97 1.60 10.39 -1.50
C VAL A 97 2.40 10.30 -0.20
N ALA A 98 1.72 10.11 0.94
CA ALA A 98 2.36 9.96 2.25
C ALA A 98 3.30 8.74 2.29
N GLY A 99 2.88 7.61 1.70
CA GLY A 99 3.72 6.42 1.56
C GLY A 99 4.95 6.68 0.70
N THR A 100 4.78 7.44 -0.39
CA THR A 100 5.91 7.85 -1.25
C THR A 100 6.91 8.70 -0.48
N ALA A 101 6.43 9.70 0.27
CA ALA A 101 7.28 10.55 1.10
C ALA A 101 8.01 9.75 2.19
N ALA A 102 7.30 8.83 2.87
CA ALA A 102 7.90 7.93 3.85
C ALA A 102 8.99 7.05 3.23
N GLY A 103 8.73 6.48 2.05
CA GLY A 103 9.70 5.67 1.32
C GLY A 103 10.94 6.45 0.86
N LEU A 104 10.79 7.72 0.47
CA LEU A 104 11.92 8.62 0.20
C LEU A 104 12.70 8.95 1.48
N GLY A 105 12.01 9.21 2.59
CA GLY A 105 12.64 9.46 3.89
C GLY A 105 13.44 8.25 4.40
N LEU A 106 12.89 7.04 4.25
CA LEU A 106 13.60 5.80 4.56
C LEU A 106 14.84 5.62 3.68
N GLN A 107 14.73 5.90 2.38
CA GLN A 107 15.89 5.83 1.49
C GLN A 107 16.98 6.84 1.87
N ALA A 108 16.61 8.05 2.27
CA ALA A 108 17.53 9.07 2.75
C ALA A 108 18.19 8.69 4.08
N ALA A 109 17.41 8.19 5.05
CA ALA A 109 17.88 7.83 6.39
C ALA A 109 18.82 6.62 6.39
N PHE A 110 18.55 5.63 5.53
CA PHE A 110 19.33 4.38 5.48
C PHE A 110 20.34 4.35 4.32
N GLY A 111 20.51 5.45 3.58
CA GLY A 111 21.43 5.51 2.43
C GLY A 111 21.08 4.55 1.28
N MET A 112 19.87 4.02 1.26
CA MET A 112 19.37 3.09 0.24
C MET A 112 19.06 3.86 -1.04
N GLY A 113 20.06 4.04 -1.91
CA GLY A 113 19.90 4.80 -3.15
C GLY A 113 21.21 5.18 -3.81
N LYS A 114 22.32 5.18 -3.05
CA LYS A 114 23.66 5.23 -3.63
C LYS A 114 24.04 3.85 -4.15
N GLY A 115 23.46 3.45 -5.28
CA GLY A 115 24.18 2.55 -6.17
C GLY A 115 25.53 3.19 -6.43
N LYS A 116 26.62 2.52 -6.05
CA LYS A 116 27.94 2.86 -6.56
C LYS A 116 27.80 2.93 -8.08
N ILE A 117 27.89 4.16 -8.61
CA ILE A 117 28.25 4.36 -10.02
C ILE A 117 29.68 3.86 -10.06
N SER A 118 29.85 2.62 -10.51
CA SER A 118 31.15 2.05 -10.85
C SER A 118 31.19 1.82 -12.34
#